data_AF-A0A425VYE2-F1
#
_entry.id   AF-A0A425VYE2-F1
#
_cell.length_a   1.000
_cell.length_b   1.000
_cell.length_c   1.000
_cell.angle_alpha   90.00
_cell.angle_beta   90.00
_cell.angle_gamma   90.00
#
_symmetry.space_group_name_H-M   'P 1'
#
loop_
_entity.id
_entity.type
_entity.pdbx_description
1 polymer ?
#
loop_
_entity_poly.entity_id
_entity_poly.type
_entity_poly.pdbx_seq_one_letter_code
_entity_poly.pdbx_strand_id
1 'polypeptide(L)'
;MTWEHFYEQYEGWSKDELLCHVRNLADAGPWDKVADVAGTVDEKDVGDALVRRCLALGSAPDFGDVPEFYFEVGDEALGELLEAAMRAGRRVTADEVVDFAGMVDLDLATRLFRYAIGRGVRFSAQQRDDLDGLVEDDALEAAATRSGSGRRAAQEVQTRLAARPAPIVRGDGRGVACPKCGSTDVRVVAEGLMPFDGLRGLDVLGVGTEDWSRLYRCQRCGHSWEEWA
;
A
#
# COMPACT_ATOMS: atom_id res chain seq x y z
N MET A 1 -29.45 3.66 -11.65
CA MET A 1 -28.75 3.52 -12.94
C MET A 1 -28.00 2.20 -12.90
N THR A 2 -28.07 1.35 -13.92
CA THR A 2 -27.31 0.09 -13.92
C THR A 2 -25.85 0.34 -14.31
N TRP A 3 -24.95 -0.56 -13.89
CA TRP A 3 -23.54 -0.55 -14.27
C TRP A 3 -23.35 -0.53 -15.79
N GLU A 4 -24.07 -1.39 -16.51
CA GLU A 4 -23.95 -1.51 -17.96
C GLU A 4 -24.25 -0.18 -18.66
N HIS A 5 -25.34 0.49 -18.27
CA HIS A 5 -25.68 1.81 -18.81
C HIS A 5 -24.65 2.88 -18.43
N PHE A 6 -24.10 2.81 -17.22
CA PHE A 6 -23.04 3.72 -16.78
C PHE A 6 -21.77 3.53 -17.63
N TYR A 7 -21.31 2.29 -17.80
CA TYR A 7 -20.08 1.96 -18.49
C TYR A 7 -20.13 2.26 -20.00
N GLU A 8 -21.31 2.22 -20.62
CA GLU A 8 -21.46 2.58 -22.04
C GLU A 8 -21.36 4.09 -22.31
N GLN A 9 -21.50 4.94 -21.29
CA GLN A 9 -21.72 6.38 -21.46
C GLN A 9 -20.68 7.26 -20.74
N TYR A 10 -19.88 6.69 -19.82
CA TYR A 10 -19.05 7.47 -18.90
C TYR A 10 -18.04 8.39 -19.59
N GLU A 11 -17.49 8.00 -20.75
CA GLU A 11 -16.48 8.79 -21.48
C GLU A 11 -17.00 10.17 -21.92
N GLY A 12 -18.32 10.30 -22.09
CA GLY A 12 -18.95 11.56 -22.51
C GLY A 12 -19.29 12.51 -21.38
N TRP A 13 -19.07 12.12 -20.12
CA TRP A 13 -19.52 12.86 -18.96
C TRP A 13 -18.43 13.73 -18.35
N SER A 14 -18.83 14.90 -17.88
CA SER A 14 -18.00 15.70 -16.99
C SER A 14 -17.82 15.00 -15.65
N LYS A 15 -16.80 15.42 -14.90
CA LYS A 15 -16.54 14.97 -13.54
C LYS A 15 -17.75 15.03 -12.60
N ASP A 16 -18.48 16.15 -12.62
CA ASP A 16 -19.66 16.33 -11.76
C ASP A 16 -20.79 15.37 -12.15
N GLU A 17 -20.96 15.11 -13.44
CA GLU A 17 -21.90 14.11 -13.96
C GLU A 17 -21.48 12.70 -13.53
N LEU A 18 -20.19 12.35 -13.65
CA LEU A 18 -19.63 11.07 -13.17
C LEU A 18 -19.95 10.88 -11.69
N LEU A 19 -19.60 11.84 -10.82
CA LEU A 19 -19.88 11.75 -9.39
C LEU A 19 -21.38 11.63 -9.08
N CYS A 20 -22.22 12.35 -9.82
CA CYS A 20 -23.68 12.24 -9.70
C CYS A 20 -24.18 10.84 -10.10
N HIS A 21 -23.70 10.29 -11.21
CA HIS A 21 -24.11 8.99 -11.71
C HIS A 21 -23.59 7.84 -10.85
N VAL A 22 -22.35 7.92 -10.36
CA VAL A 22 -21.77 6.96 -9.41
C VAL A 22 -22.64 6.81 -8.18
N ARG A 23 -23.08 7.92 -7.56
CA ARG A 23 -23.96 7.88 -6.38
C ARG A 23 -25.27 7.13 -6.64
N ASN A 24 -25.74 7.11 -7.88
CA ASN A 24 -27.00 6.52 -8.32
C ASN A 24 -26.85 5.14 -8.98
N LEU A 25 -25.65 4.54 -8.97
CA LEU A 25 -25.43 3.16 -9.42
C LEU A 25 -26.24 2.19 -8.58
N ALA A 26 -26.98 1.28 -9.22
CA ALA A 26 -27.84 0.30 -8.58
C ALA A 26 -27.15 -1.04 -8.33
N ASP A 27 -26.13 -1.34 -9.13
CA ASP A 27 -25.31 -2.55 -9.13
C ASP A 27 -23.85 -2.19 -9.44
N ALA A 28 -22.94 -3.08 -9.06
CA ALA A 28 -21.51 -2.92 -9.26
C ALA A 28 -21.05 -3.67 -10.51
N GLY A 29 -20.05 -3.11 -11.19
CA GLY A 29 -19.40 -3.75 -12.33
C GLY A 29 -18.35 -4.79 -11.97
N PRO A 30 -17.83 -5.49 -12.99
CA PRO A 30 -16.55 -6.18 -12.92
C PRO A 30 -15.42 -5.22 -12.53
N TRP A 31 -14.49 -5.67 -11.69
CA TRP A 31 -13.46 -4.80 -11.09
C TRP A 31 -12.42 -4.29 -12.09
N ASP A 32 -12.10 -5.08 -13.13
CA ASP A 32 -11.29 -4.66 -14.28
C ASP A 32 -11.91 -3.41 -14.96
N LYS A 33 -13.22 -3.45 -15.20
CA LYS A 33 -13.94 -2.31 -15.79
C LYS A 33 -14.12 -1.14 -14.83
N VAL A 34 -14.16 -1.40 -13.53
CA VAL A 34 -14.18 -0.35 -12.51
C VAL A 34 -12.84 0.40 -12.49
N ALA A 35 -11.72 -0.31 -12.67
CA ALA A 35 -10.40 0.30 -12.80
C ALA A 35 -10.30 1.18 -14.06
N ASP A 36 -10.80 0.69 -15.21
CA ASP A 36 -10.88 1.49 -16.44
C ASP A 36 -11.54 2.85 -16.19
N VAL A 37 -12.72 2.85 -15.55
CA VAL A 37 -13.45 4.09 -15.27
C VAL A 37 -12.69 4.96 -14.26
N ALA A 38 -12.10 4.36 -13.23
CA ALA A 38 -11.38 5.11 -12.21
C ALA A 38 -10.23 5.95 -12.81
N GLY A 39 -9.55 5.44 -13.84
CA GLY A 39 -8.46 6.14 -14.52
C GLY A 39 -8.86 7.08 -15.66
N THR A 40 -10.14 7.43 -15.79
CA THR A 40 -10.61 8.28 -16.91
C THR A 40 -10.57 9.77 -16.63
N VAL A 41 -10.35 10.14 -15.38
CA VAL A 41 -10.13 11.53 -14.95
C VAL A 41 -8.84 11.60 -14.15
N ASP A 42 -8.08 12.68 -14.32
CA ASP A 42 -6.79 12.86 -13.64
C ASP A 42 -6.93 12.95 -12.11
N GLU A 43 -8.12 13.30 -11.61
CA GLU A 43 -8.37 13.38 -10.17
C GLU A 43 -8.94 12.09 -9.60
N LYS A 44 -8.30 11.62 -8.52
CA LYS A 44 -8.64 10.39 -7.81
C LYS A 44 -10.03 10.37 -7.17
N ASP A 45 -10.74 11.50 -7.08
CA ASP A 45 -12.01 11.60 -6.35
C ASP A 45 -13.17 10.84 -7.03
N VAL A 46 -13.17 10.74 -8.36
CA VAL A 46 -14.12 9.88 -9.08
C VAL A 46 -13.82 8.42 -8.82
N GLY A 47 -12.56 7.99 -8.94
CA GLY A 47 -12.14 6.62 -8.64
C GLY A 47 -12.47 6.21 -7.20
N ASP A 48 -12.14 7.07 -6.24
CA ASP A 48 -12.50 6.95 -4.83
C ASP A 48 -14.01 6.76 -4.61
N ALA A 49 -14.83 7.62 -5.22
CA ALA A 49 -16.28 7.55 -5.09
C ALA A 49 -16.84 6.27 -5.73
N LEU A 50 -16.27 5.85 -6.85
CA LEU A 50 -16.67 4.66 -7.60
C LEU A 50 -16.36 3.38 -6.82
N VAL A 51 -15.14 3.26 -6.30
CA VAL A 51 -14.72 2.16 -5.41
C VAL A 51 -15.66 2.07 -4.22
N ARG A 52 -15.83 3.17 -3.47
CA ARG A 52 -16.71 3.21 -2.29
C ARG A 52 -18.14 2.82 -2.63
N ARG A 53 -18.64 3.22 -3.81
CA ARG A 53 -19.96 2.82 -4.26
C ARG A 53 -20.06 1.33 -4.54
N CYS A 54 -19.10 0.76 -5.26
CA CYS A 54 -19.08 -0.68 -5.58
C CYS A 54 -19.00 -1.53 -4.30
N LEU A 55 -18.17 -1.13 -3.34
CA LEU A 55 -18.09 -1.75 -2.03
C LEU A 55 -19.41 -1.66 -1.25
N ALA A 56 -20.05 -0.48 -1.25
CA ALA A 56 -21.35 -0.28 -0.61
C ALA A 56 -22.49 -1.11 -1.23
N LEU A 57 -22.35 -1.48 -2.51
CA LEU A 57 -23.27 -2.40 -3.21
C LEU A 57 -22.95 -3.88 -2.94
N GLY A 58 -21.97 -4.17 -2.07
CA GLY A 58 -21.62 -5.52 -1.64
C GLY A 58 -20.64 -6.24 -2.58
N SER A 59 -20.08 -5.54 -3.58
CA SER A 59 -19.01 -6.09 -4.40
C SER A 59 -17.68 -6.06 -3.64
N ALA A 60 -16.82 -7.05 -3.86
CA ALA A 60 -15.48 -7.08 -3.32
C ALA A 60 -14.51 -7.61 -4.39
N PRO A 61 -13.37 -6.91 -4.63
CA PRO A 61 -12.41 -7.30 -5.65
C PRO A 61 -11.69 -8.58 -5.25
N ASP A 62 -11.12 -9.29 -6.22
CA ASP A 62 -10.04 -10.23 -5.93
C ASP A 62 -8.74 -9.43 -5.71
N PHE A 63 -7.77 -9.99 -4.98
CA PHE A 63 -6.52 -9.28 -4.68
C PHE A 63 -5.77 -8.88 -5.95
N GLY A 64 -5.79 -9.71 -6.99
CA GLY A 64 -5.15 -9.42 -8.27
C GLY A 64 -5.74 -8.23 -9.04
N ASP A 65 -6.96 -7.78 -8.71
CA ASP A 65 -7.57 -6.60 -9.35
C ASP A 65 -7.13 -5.28 -8.67
N VAL A 66 -6.68 -5.35 -7.41
CA VAL A 66 -6.37 -4.17 -6.60
C VAL A 66 -5.18 -3.33 -7.14
N PRO A 67 -4.10 -3.91 -7.69
CA PRO A 67 -2.98 -3.13 -8.23
C PRO A 67 -3.38 -2.15 -9.33
N GLU A 68 -4.42 -2.46 -10.10
CA GLU A 68 -4.95 -1.59 -11.17
C GLU A 68 -5.46 -0.24 -10.62
N PHE A 69 -5.73 -0.14 -9.32
CA PHE A 69 -6.22 1.08 -8.68
C PHE A 69 -5.11 1.94 -8.06
N TYR A 70 -3.86 1.47 -8.01
CA TYR A 70 -2.79 2.12 -7.25
C TYR A 70 -2.57 3.59 -7.62
N PHE A 71 -2.64 3.91 -8.92
CA PHE A 71 -2.53 5.29 -9.41
C PHE A 71 -3.88 6.01 -9.52
N GLU A 72 -4.99 5.27 -9.57
CA GLU A 72 -6.32 5.80 -9.89
C GLU A 72 -7.13 6.22 -8.66
N VAL A 73 -6.76 5.74 -7.46
CA VAL A 73 -7.46 6.06 -6.21
C VAL A 73 -6.51 6.54 -5.13
N GLY A 74 -7.05 7.18 -4.10
CA GLY A 74 -6.30 7.57 -2.91
C GLY A 74 -5.99 6.38 -2.00
N ASP A 75 -4.94 6.50 -1.18
CA ASP A 75 -4.46 5.45 -0.27
C ASP A 75 -5.57 4.90 0.64
N GLU A 76 -6.50 5.75 1.07
CA GLU A 76 -7.65 5.34 1.89
C GLU A 76 -8.58 4.39 1.11
N ALA A 77 -8.95 4.74 -0.13
CA ALA A 77 -9.78 3.88 -0.97
C ALA A 77 -9.06 2.59 -1.38
N LEU A 78 -7.76 2.64 -1.63
CA LEU A 78 -6.94 1.45 -1.86
C LEU A 78 -6.95 0.52 -0.63
N GLY A 79 -6.86 1.10 0.57
CA GLY A 79 -6.98 0.36 1.82
C GLY A 79 -8.35 -0.29 2.00
N GLU A 80 -9.42 0.43 1.67
CA GLU A 80 -10.79 -0.09 1.69
C GLU A 80 -10.98 -1.29 0.74
N LEU A 81 -10.34 -1.30 -0.44
CA LEU A 81 -10.36 -2.43 -1.38
C LEU A 81 -9.73 -3.69 -0.76
N LEU A 82 -8.53 -3.56 -0.17
CA LEU A 82 -7.85 -4.67 0.47
C LEU A 82 -8.64 -5.21 1.67
N GLU A 83 -9.20 -4.32 2.49
CA GLU A 83 -10.05 -4.72 3.60
C GLU A 83 -11.33 -5.43 3.14
N ALA A 84 -11.94 -4.97 2.05
CA ALA A 84 -13.10 -5.62 1.46
C ALA A 84 -12.76 -7.01 0.92
N ALA A 85 -11.63 -7.17 0.22
CA ALA A 85 -11.14 -8.47 -0.25
C ALA A 85 -10.88 -9.44 0.92
N MET A 86 -10.23 -8.97 2.00
CA MET A 86 -10.03 -9.76 3.22
C MET A 86 -11.36 -10.17 3.87
N ARG A 87 -12.31 -9.24 3.98
CA ARG A 87 -13.63 -9.47 4.60
C ARG A 87 -14.49 -10.45 3.79
N ALA A 88 -14.44 -10.36 2.46
CA ALA A 88 -15.05 -11.31 1.54
C ALA A 88 -14.32 -12.66 1.53
N GLY A 89 -13.16 -12.74 2.17
CA GLY A 89 -12.41 -13.97 2.29
C GLY A 89 -11.72 -14.39 1.00
N ARG A 90 -11.32 -13.43 0.15
CA ARG A 90 -10.62 -13.70 -1.10
C ARG A 90 -9.25 -14.34 -0.86
N ARG A 91 -8.79 -15.14 -1.81
CA ARG A 91 -7.47 -15.77 -1.71
C ARG A 91 -6.41 -14.73 -2.05
N VAL A 92 -5.36 -14.69 -1.23
CA VAL A 92 -4.16 -13.87 -1.46
C VAL A 92 -2.96 -14.81 -1.57
N THR A 93 -2.01 -14.44 -2.39
CA THR A 93 -0.73 -15.11 -2.61
C THR A 93 0.38 -14.45 -1.78
N ALA A 94 1.54 -15.08 -1.70
CA ALA A 94 2.67 -14.49 -0.99
C ALA A 94 3.21 -13.25 -1.73
N ASP A 95 3.27 -13.30 -3.06
CA ASP A 95 3.79 -12.21 -3.89
C ASP A 95 2.90 -10.96 -3.79
N GLU A 96 1.57 -11.14 -3.89
CA GLU A 96 0.61 -10.03 -3.70
C GLU A 96 0.81 -9.34 -2.34
N VAL A 97 1.08 -10.09 -1.26
CA VAL A 97 1.32 -9.48 0.06
C VAL A 97 2.60 -8.66 0.08
N VAL A 98 3.66 -9.10 -0.60
CA VAL A 98 4.91 -8.33 -0.72
C VAL A 98 4.66 -7.06 -1.51
N ASP A 99 3.96 -7.15 -2.63
CA ASP A 99 3.63 -6.00 -3.49
C ASP A 99 2.83 -4.96 -2.70
N PHE A 100 1.77 -5.38 -1.99
CA PHE A 100 0.95 -4.46 -1.21
C PHE A 100 1.66 -3.87 0.00
N ALA A 101 2.61 -4.58 0.62
CA ALA A 101 3.29 -4.08 1.82
C ALA A 101 4.10 -2.79 1.58
N GLY A 102 4.54 -2.55 0.34
CA GLY A 102 5.16 -1.29 -0.07
C GLY A 102 4.17 -0.18 -0.47
N MET A 103 2.90 -0.52 -0.67
CA MET A 103 1.86 0.39 -1.17
C MET A 103 0.97 0.96 -0.08
N VAL A 104 0.87 0.29 1.07
CA VAL A 104 -0.06 0.67 2.15
C VAL A 104 0.66 0.91 3.46
N ASP A 105 -0.05 1.49 4.43
CA ASP A 105 0.52 1.69 5.75
C ASP A 105 0.83 0.38 6.48
N LEU A 106 1.74 0.47 7.46
CA LEU A 106 2.22 -0.68 8.23
C LEU A 106 1.08 -1.49 8.88
N ASP A 107 0.04 -0.82 9.38
CA ASP A 107 -1.05 -1.51 10.07
C ASP A 107 -1.83 -2.38 9.09
N LEU A 108 -2.19 -1.82 7.93
CA LEU A 108 -2.89 -2.57 6.90
C LEU A 108 -2.02 -3.68 6.30
N ALA A 109 -0.74 -3.40 6.01
CA ALA A 109 0.21 -4.40 5.53
C ALA A 109 0.35 -5.56 6.54
N THR A 110 0.47 -5.26 7.83
CA THR A 110 0.55 -6.27 8.90
C THR A 110 -0.75 -7.07 9.02
N ARG A 111 -1.91 -6.42 8.91
CA ARG A 111 -3.21 -7.11 8.90
C ARG A 111 -3.35 -8.06 7.71
N LEU A 112 -2.96 -7.61 6.52
CA LEU A 112 -2.94 -8.42 5.29
C LEU A 112 -1.99 -9.62 5.41
N PHE A 113 -0.79 -9.41 5.95
CA PHE A 113 0.16 -10.48 6.18
C PHE A 113 -0.35 -11.51 7.18
N ARG A 114 -0.91 -11.07 8.32
CA ARG A 114 -1.56 -11.97 9.30
C ARG A 114 -2.74 -12.72 8.69
N TYR A 115 -3.54 -12.06 7.84
CA TYR A 115 -4.62 -12.69 7.08
C TYR A 115 -4.09 -13.82 6.18
N ALA A 116 -3.04 -13.57 5.40
CA ALA A 116 -2.42 -14.56 4.52
C ALA A 116 -1.88 -15.78 5.29
N ILE A 117 -1.16 -15.55 6.40
CA ILE A 117 -0.66 -16.63 7.28
C ILE A 117 -1.83 -17.42 7.88
N GLY A 118 -2.91 -16.75 8.31
CA GLY A 118 -4.13 -17.39 8.79
C GLY A 118 -4.80 -18.31 7.77
N ARG A 119 -4.61 -18.01 6.47
CA ARG A 119 -5.08 -18.82 5.33
C ARG A 119 -4.09 -19.90 4.90
N GLY A 120 -2.96 -20.04 5.59
CA GLY A 120 -1.95 -21.05 5.30
C GLY A 120 -1.00 -20.68 4.17
N VAL A 121 -0.96 -19.40 3.76
CA VAL A 121 0.07 -18.89 2.84
C VAL A 121 1.43 -19.04 3.51
N ARG A 122 2.40 -19.57 2.76
CA ARG A 122 3.77 -19.74 3.21
C ARG A 122 4.65 -18.74 2.49
N PHE A 123 5.54 -18.12 3.24
CA PHE A 123 6.50 -17.14 2.74
C PHE A 123 7.89 -17.77 2.71
N SER A 124 8.62 -17.52 1.61
CA SER A 124 10.01 -17.94 1.47
C SER A 124 10.93 -17.16 2.44
N ALA A 125 12.23 -17.47 2.45
CA ALA A 125 13.19 -16.65 3.20
C ALA A 125 13.31 -15.24 2.60
N GLN A 126 13.42 -15.14 1.26
CA GLN A 126 13.52 -13.87 0.56
C GLN A 126 12.29 -12.99 0.81
N GLN A 127 11.08 -13.52 0.62
CA GLN A 127 9.84 -12.74 0.85
C GLN A 127 9.70 -12.26 2.31
N ARG A 128 10.24 -13.00 3.28
CA ARG A 128 10.24 -12.54 4.68
C ARG A 128 11.27 -11.43 4.91
N ASP A 129 12.40 -11.49 4.21
CA ASP A 129 13.40 -10.42 4.22
C ASP A 129 12.85 -9.16 3.51
N ASP A 130 12.08 -9.32 2.42
CA ASP A 130 11.42 -8.21 1.70
C ASP A 130 10.32 -7.53 2.55
N LEU A 131 9.67 -8.28 3.44
CA LEU A 131 8.67 -7.78 4.38
C LEU A 131 9.26 -7.18 5.67
N ASP A 132 10.57 -7.32 5.91
CA ASP A 132 11.22 -6.79 7.11
C ASP A 132 11.13 -5.26 7.15
N GLY A 133 10.56 -4.71 8.21
CA GLY A 133 10.27 -3.29 8.36
C GLY A 133 9.01 -2.78 7.67
N LEU A 134 8.38 -3.59 6.80
CA LEU A 134 7.09 -3.30 6.15
C LEU A 134 5.90 -3.97 6.86
N VAL A 135 6.16 -4.95 7.72
CA VAL A 135 5.18 -5.54 8.65
C VAL A 135 5.74 -5.58 10.07
N GLU A 136 4.90 -5.81 11.07
CA GLU A 136 5.36 -5.96 12.46
C GLU A 136 6.24 -7.21 12.65
N ASP A 137 7.32 -7.06 13.43
CA ASP A 137 8.30 -8.12 13.72
C ASP A 137 7.64 -9.38 14.31
N ASP A 138 6.62 -9.21 15.16
CA ASP A 138 5.90 -10.34 15.79
C ASP A 138 5.11 -11.16 14.76
N ALA A 139 4.61 -10.52 13.71
CA ALA A 139 3.95 -11.19 12.60
C ALA A 139 4.95 -12.02 11.78
N LEU A 140 6.17 -11.51 11.57
CA LEU A 140 7.26 -12.24 10.90
C LEU A 140 7.69 -13.47 11.72
N GLU A 141 7.80 -13.34 13.04
CA GLU A 141 8.08 -14.46 13.94
C GLU A 141 6.97 -15.53 13.89
N ALA A 142 5.71 -15.11 13.87
CA ALA A 142 4.55 -16.00 13.73
C ALA A 142 4.56 -16.76 12.39
N ALA A 143 4.97 -16.13 11.30
CA ALA A 143 5.14 -16.77 10.00
C ALA A 143 6.26 -17.84 10.02
N ALA A 144 7.39 -17.51 10.65
CA ALA A 144 8.56 -18.39 10.73
C ALA A 144 8.27 -19.66 11.56
N THR A 145 7.51 -19.55 12.64
CA THR A 145 7.14 -20.69 13.50
C THR A 145 6.17 -21.66 12.82
N ARG A 146 5.24 -21.18 11.98
CA ARG A 146 4.25 -22.00 11.26
C ARG A 146 4.79 -22.76 10.05
N SER A 147 5.96 -22.37 9.54
CA SER A 147 6.53 -22.92 8.30
C SER A 147 7.25 -24.28 8.49
N GLY A 148 7.17 -24.91 9.67
CA GLY A 148 7.63 -26.29 9.91
C GLY A 148 9.12 -26.45 10.28
N SER A 149 9.87 -25.36 10.41
CA SER A 149 11.27 -25.31 10.87
C SER A 149 11.40 -24.63 12.25
N GLY A 150 10.39 -24.83 13.10
CA GLY A 150 9.94 -23.96 14.21
C GLY A 150 10.86 -23.72 15.41
N ARG A 151 12.18 -23.95 15.31
CA ARG A 151 13.14 -23.37 16.25
C ARG A 151 14.28 -22.67 15.55
N ARG A 152 14.85 -23.25 14.48
CA ARG A 152 16.00 -22.67 13.79
C ARG A 152 15.65 -21.43 12.99
N ALA A 153 14.52 -21.43 12.28
CA ALA A 153 14.06 -20.27 11.53
C ALA A 153 13.59 -19.12 12.45
N ALA A 154 12.91 -19.45 13.56
CA ALA A 154 12.53 -18.46 14.57
C ALA A 154 13.77 -17.88 15.28
N GLN A 155 14.76 -18.72 15.57
CA GLN A 155 16.02 -18.28 16.19
C GLN A 155 16.89 -17.49 15.21
N GLU A 156 16.88 -17.78 13.91
CA GLU A 156 17.52 -16.95 12.88
C GLU A 156 16.88 -15.57 12.78
N VAL A 157 15.54 -15.47 12.78
CA VAL A 157 14.82 -14.19 12.82
C VAL A 157 15.15 -13.43 14.10
N GLN A 158 15.07 -14.06 15.28
CA GLN A 158 15.44 -13.43 16.55
C GLN A 158 16.90 -12.99 16.58
N THR A 159 17.82 -13.78 16.04
CA THR A 159 19.24 -13.43 16.00
C THR A 159 19.48 -12.25 15.05
N ARG A 160 18.77 -12.17 13.92
CA ARG A 160 18.84 -11.03 12.99
C ARG A 160 18.22 -9.76 13.58
N LEU A 161 17.03 -9.86 14.17
CA LEU A 161 16.38 -8.74 14.88
C LEU A 161 17.27 -8.23 16.02
N ALA A 162 17.91 -9.13 16.78
CA ALA A 162 18.85 -8.78 17.84
C ALA A 162 20.21 -8.26 17.32
N ALA A 163 20.61 -8.65 16.11
CA ALA A 163 21.84 -8.19 15.46
C ALA A 163 21.63 -6.95 14.58
N ARG A 164 20.41 -6.40 14.51
CA ARG A 164 20.17 -5.09 13.89
C ARG A 164 21.11 -4.10 14.59
N PRO A 165 22.03 -3.44 13.85
CA PRO A 165 22.71 -2.30 14.44
C PRO A 165 21.61 -1.36 14.93
N ALA A 166 21.74 -0.88 16.16
CA ALA A 166 20.87 0.19 16.64
C ALA A 166 20.80 1.24 15.53
N PRO A 167 19.60 1.75 15.17
CA PRO A 167 19.45 2.67 14.06
C PRO A 167 20.57 3.71 14.18
N ILE A 168 21.37 3.84 13.12
CA ILE A 168 22.45 4.83 13.11
C ILE A 168 21.73 6.17 13.15
N VAL A 169 21.54 6.70 14.36
CA VAL A 169 20.98 8.03 14.59
C VAL A 169 22.04 9.01 14.14
N ARG A 170 21.97 9.42 12.88
CA ARG A 170 22.66 10.60 12.37
C ARG A 170 21.60 11.63 11.92
N GLY A 171 20.81 12.06 12.89
CA GLY A 171 19.84 13.14 12.72
C GLY A 171 18.67 12.94 13.66
N ASP A 172 18.53 13.82 14.65
CA ASP A 172 17.54 13.74 15.71
C ASP A 172 16.18 14.36 15.33
N GLY A 173 15.89 14.51 14.03
CA GLY A 173 14.60 14.98 13.52
C GLY A 173 14.18 16.36 14.05
N ARG A 174 15.10 17.12 14.67
CA ARG A 174 14.75 18.38 15.36
C ARG A 174 14.16 19.37 14.37
N GLY A 175 12.91 19.77 14.63
CA GLY A 175 12.18 20.77 13.85
C GLY A 175 11.25 20.21 12.79
N VAL A 176 11.22 18.90 12.57
CA VAL A 176 10.29 18.27 11.62
C VAL A 176 9.02 17.84 12.36
N ALA A 177 7.86 18.29 11.88
CA ALA A 177 6.56 17.89 12.40
C ALA A 177 5.89 16.92 11.43
N CYS A 178 5.27 15.88 11.96
CA CYS A 178 4.50 14.94 11.16
C CYS A 178 3.40 15.67 10.39
N PRO A 179 3.35 15.57 9.05
CA PRO A 179 2.36 16.28 8.24
C PRO A 179 0.94 15.78 8.52
N LYS A 180 0.79 14.52 8.98
CA LYS A 180 -0.50 13.92 9.30
C LYS A 180 -1.07 14.35 10.66
N CYS A 181 -0.24 14.51 11.69
CA CYS A 181 -0.74 14.73 13.07
C CYS A 181 -0.08 15.88 13.84
N GLY A 182 0.87 16.60 13.24
CA GLY A 182 1.58 17.72 13.85
C GLY A 182 2.55 17.35 14.98
N SER A 183 2.73 16.06 15.28
CA SER A 183 3.67 15.60 16.31
C SER A 183 5.11 15.85 15.88
N THR A 184 5.94 16.38 16.78
CA THR A 184 7.40 16.48 16.61
C THR A 184 8.14 15.22 17.05
N ASP A 185 7.42 14.22 17.54
CA ASP A 185 7.96 12.90 17.86
C ASP A 185 8.12 12.08 16.58
N VAL A 186 9.21 12.37 15.87
CA VAL A 186 9.52 11.86 14.53
C VAL A 186 10.95 11.31 14.56
N ARG A 187 11.15 10.14 13.95
CA ARG A 187 12.48 9.55 13.74
C ARG A 187 12.78 9.44 12.25
N VAL A 188 14.05 9.59 11.87
CA VAL A 188 14.54 9.16 10.55
C VAL A 188 14.67 7.63 10.59
N VAL A 189 14.03 6.94 9.65
CA VAL A 189 14.08 5.48 9.54
C VAL A 189 15.04 5.02 8.44
N ALA A 190 15.25 5.84 7.40
CA ALA A 190 16.26 5.64 6.38
C ALA A 190 16.74 7.01 5.86
N GLU A 191 18.00 7.10 5.46
CA GLU A 191 18.54 8.26 4.75
C GLU A 191 19.60 7.79 3.74
N GLY A 192 19.68 8.45 2.59
CA GLY A 192 20.67 8.13 1.57
C GLY A 192 20.43 8.80 0.23
N LEU A 193 21.42 8.68 -0.67
CA LEU A 193 21.28 9.03 -2.08
C LEU A 193 20.32 8.04 -2.73
N MET A 194 19.20 8.56 -3.23
CA MET A 194 18.22 7.78 -3.99
C MET A 194 18.20 8.30 -5.43
N PRO A 195 18.09 7.42 -6.44
CA PRO A 195 17.89 7.84 -7.81
C PRO A 195 16.54 8.59 -7.91
N PHE A 196 16.58 9.82 -8.40
CA PHE A 196 15.39 10.62 -8.62
C PHE A 196 14.71 10.21 -9.93
N ASP A 197 13.66 9.39 -9.88
CA ASP A 197 12.82 9.09 -11.04
C ASP A 197 11.79 10.22 -11.27
N GLY A 198 12.29 11.44 -11.46
CA GLY A 198 11.47 12.56 -11.91
C GLY A 198 11.22 12.50 -13.41
N LEU A 199 9.95 12.55 -13.82
CA LEU A 199 9.43 12.55 -15.20
C LEU A 199 9.94 13.70 -16.13
N ARG A 200 11.00 14.42 -15.79
CA ARG A 200 11.58 15.47 -16.64
C ARG A 200 13.10 15.50 -16.53
N GLY A 201 13.75 14.79 -17.45
CA GLY A 201 15.16 15.01 -17.78
C GLY A 201 16.02 13.75 -17.69
N LEU A 202 15.88 12.85 -18.66
CA LEU A 202 17.00 12.03 -19.11
C LEU A 202 18.07 13.00 -19.63
N ASP A 203 18.97 13.44 -18.75
CA ASP A 203 20.12 14.21 -19.15
C ASP A 203 20.99 13.32 -20.04
N VAL A 204 21.50 13.90 -21.13
CA VAL A 204 22.02 13.22 -22.35
C VAL A 204 23.29 12.37 -22.10
N LEU A 205 23.68 12.19 -20.83
CA LEU A 205 24.88 11.49 -20.38
C LEU A 205 24.62 10.24 -19.54
N GLY A 206 23.36 9.87 -19.26
CA GLY A 206 23.05 8.62 -18.52
C GLY A 206 23.55 8.60 -17.08
N VAL A 207 23.70 9.78 -16.47
CA VAL A 207 23.98 9.92 -15.04
C VAL A 207 22.64 10.31 -14.40
N GLY A 208 21.99 9.37 -13.71
CA GLY A 208 20.82 9.72 -12.90
C GLY A 208 21.21 10.78 -11.88
N THR A 209 20.39 11.80 -11.71
CA THR A 209 20.53 12.73 -10.59
C THR A 209 20.17 11.95 -9.33
N GLU A 210 21.17 11.48 -8.61
CA GLU A 210 20.98 10.99 -7.25
C GLU A 210 20.74 12.20 -6.36
N ASP A 211 19.66 12.15 -5.58
CA ASP A 211 19.38 13.20 -4.60
C ASP A 211 19.22 12.60 -3.20
N TRP A 212 19.51 13.40 -2.18
CA TRP A 212 19.51 12.91 -0.81
C TRP A 212 18.07 12.86 -0.29
N SER A 213 17.56 11.66 -0.03
CA SER A 213 16.26 11.46 0.60
C SER A 213 16.40 11.10 2.07
N ARG A 214 15.40 11.49 2.86
CA ARG A 214 15.20 11.01 4.22
C ARG A 214 13.78 10.50 4.36
N LEU A 215 13.65 9.23 4.75
CA LEU A 215 12.38 8.66 5.16
C LEU A 215 12.19 8.91 6.65
N TYR A 216 11.17 9.69 6.99
CA TYR A 216 10.75 9.98 8.35
C TYR A 216 9.63 9.03 8.77
N ARG A 217 9.52 8.80 10.08
CA ARG A 217 8.39 8.08 10.67
C ARG A 217 7.95 8.71 11.98
N CYS A 218 6.69 9.10 12.04
CA CYS A 218 6.07 9.61 13.26
C CYS A 218 5.90 8.48 14.28
N GLN A 219 6.44 8.64 15.48
CA GLN A 219 6.28 7.67 16.56
C GLN A 219 4.86 7.70 17.15
N ARG A 220 4.11 8.78 16.95
CA ARG A 220 2.75 8.94 17.50
C ARG A 220 1.67 8.29 16.64
N CYS A 221 1.69 8.51 15.32
CA CYS A 221 0.64 8.01 14.42
C CYS A 221 1.14 6.99 13.40
N GLY A 222 2.42 6.62 13.44
CA GLY A 222 3.01 5.63 12.54
C GLY A 222 3.22 6.10 11.09
N HIS A 223 2.73 7.28 10.72
CA HIS A 223 2.87 7.83 9.36
C HIS A 223 4.34 7.99 8.98
N SER A 224 4.68 7.48 7.81
CA SER A 224 5.99 7.65 7.18
C SER A 224 5.86 8.58 5.97
N TRP A 225 6.88 9.40 5.73
CA TRP A 225 6.95 10.27 4.54
C TRP A 225 8.41 10.52 4.20
N GLU A 226 8.66 10.84 2.94
CA GLU A 226 9.99 11.17 2.45
C GLU A 226 10.14 12.69 2.30
N GLU A 227 11.29 13.21 2.70
CA GLU A 227 11.73 14.55 2.29
C GLU A 227 12.99 14.42 1.43
N TRP A 228 13.01 15.18 0.35
CA TRP A 228 14.13 15.30 -0.58
C TRP A 228 14.83 16.64 -0.30
N ALA A 229 16.17 16.62 -0.28
CA ALA A 229 17.01 17.77 0.08
C ALA A 229 17.25 18.77 -1.06
#